data_AF-A0A292SMA6-F1
#
_entry.id   AF-A0A292SMA6-F1
#
_cell.length_a   1.000
_cell.length_b   1.000
_cell.length_c   1.000
_cell.angle_alpha   90.00
_cell.angle_beta   90.00
_cell.angle_gamma   90.00
#
_symmetry.space_group_name_H-M   'P 1'
#
loop_
_entity.id
_entity.type
_entity.pdbx_description
1 polymer ?
#
loop_
_entity_poly.entity_id
_entity_poly.type
_entity_poly.pdbx_seq_one_letter_code
_entity_poly.pdbx_strand_id
1 'polypeptide(L)' 'MSNENFTDYQIQCVDCGQSFTFSAGDQEFYQSRGFSEPKRCSHCRQARKANSSRRNYASNY' A
#
# COMPACT_ATOMS: atom_id res chain seq x y z
N MET A 1 -23.46 -3.06 -17.02
CA MET A 1 -23.20 -1.77 -16.37
C MET A 1 -22.68 -2.07 -14.98
N SER A 2 -21.36 -2.23 -14.83
CA SER A 2 -20.71 -2.48 -13.54
C SER A 2 -20.58 -1.14 -12.82
N ASN A 3 -21.54 -0.84 -11.94
CA ASN A 3 -21.39 0.21 -10.94
C ASN A 3 -20.38 -0.29 -9.88
N GLU A 4 -19.10 -0.29 -10.20
CA GLU A 4 -18.06 -0.35 -9.18
C GLU A 4 -17.96 1.04 -8.55
N ASN A 5 -18.86 1.32 -7.62
CA ASN A 5 -18.81 2.52 -6.80
C ASN A 5 -17.67 2.32 -5.80
N PHE A 6 -16.47 2.74 -6.16
CA PHE A 6 -15.34 2.76 -5.25
C PHE A 6 -15.65 3.77 -4.15
N THR A 7 -15.91 3.28 -2.93
CA THR A 7 -16.15 4.12 -1.76
C THR A 7 -14.89 4.16 -0.92
N ASP A 8 -14.53 5.32 -0.36
CA ASP A 8 -13.46 5.36 0.62
C ASP A 8 -13.81 4.51 1.85
N TYR A 9 -12.86 3.70 2.29
CA TYR A 9 -12.99 2.94 3.53
C TYR A 9 -11.65 2.83 4.24
N GLN A 10 -11.69 2.56 5.54
CA GLN A 10 -10.48 2.41 6.34
C GLN A 10 -10.07 0.94 6.41
N ILE A 11 -8.80 0.67 6.13
CA ILE A 11 -8.17 -0.64 6.25
C ILE A 11 -7.21 -0.61 7.43
N GLN A 12 -7.23 -1.65 8.26
CA GLN A 12 -6.26 -1.80 9.34
C GLN A 12 -4.93 -2.36 8.80
N CYS A 13 -3.83 -1.68 9.10
CA CYS A 13 -2.50 -2.13 8.73
C CYS A 13 -2.08 -3.37 9.53
N VAL A 14 -1.69 -4.44 8.84
CA VAL A 14 -1.25 -5.69 9.50
C VAL A 14 0.10 -5.60 10.22
N ASP A 15 0.94 -4.61 9.91
CA ASP A 15 2.25 -4.44 10.56
C ASP A 15 2.17 -3.51 11.79
N CYS A 16 1.40 -2.41 11.74
CA CYS A 16 1.36 -1.41 12.82
C CYS A 16 0.00 -1.26 13.50
N GLY A 17 -1.06 -1.93 13.02
CA GLY A 17 -2.41 -1.85 13.59
C GLY A 17 -3.16 -0.54 13.32
N GLN A 18 -2.52 0.45 12.67
CA GLN A 18 -3.15 1.74 12.34
C GLN A 18 -4.13 1.59 11.18
N SER A 19 -5.30 2.20 11.31
CA SER A 19 -6.27 2.34 10.23
C SER A 19 -5.80 3.41 9.24
N PHE A 20 -5.85 3.11 7.95
CA PHE A 20 -5.55 4.07 6.88
C PHE A 20 -6.66 4.07 5.84
N THR A 21 -6.90 5.23 5.22
CA THR A 21 -7.94 5.37 4.20
C THR A 21 -7.46 4.76 2.88
N PHE A 22 -8.27 3.88 2.32
CA PHE A 22 -8.13 3.39 0.96
C PHE A 22 -9.21 4.05 0.10
N SER A 23 -8.79 5.10 -0.61
CA SER A 23 -9.70 5.99 -1.33
C SER A 23 -10.21 5.36 -2.64
N ALA A 24 -11.28 5.93 -3.18
CA ALA A 24 -11.81 5.53 -4.49
C ALA A 24 -10.74 5.58 -5.60
N GLY A 25 -9.95 6.65 -5.65
CA GLY A 25 -8.87 6.79 -6.64
C GLY A 25 -7.73 5.78 -6.44
N ASP A 26 -7.43 5.40 -5.20
CA ASP A 26 -6.47 4.32 -4.95
C ASP A 26 -7.03 2.95 -5.41
N GLN A 27 -8.32 2.71 -5.21
CA GLN A 27 -8.98 1.47 -5.66
C GLN A 27 -8.94 1.36 -7.19
N GLU A 28 -9.30 2.42 -7.91
CA GLU A 28 -9.21 2.49 -9.37
C GLU A 28 -7.78 2.24 -9.87
N PHE A 29 -6.78 2.87 -9.23
CA PHE A 29 -5.38 2.67 -9.60
C PHE A 29 -4.94 1.22 -9.40
N TYR A 30 -5.32 0.60 -8.28
CA TYR A 30 -4.97 -0.79 -7.99
C TYR A 30 -5.67 -1.75 -8.95
N GLN A 31 -6.97 -1.59 -9.18
CA GLN A 31 -7.71 -2.41 -10.13
C GLN A 31 -7.19 -2.26 -11.57
N SER A 32 -6.93 -1.03 -12.04
CA SER A 32 -6.40 -0.75 -13.37
C SER A 32 -5.04 -1.43 -13.62
N ARG A 33 -4.24 -1.61 -12.57
CA ARG A 33 -2.95 -2.29 -12.62
C ARG A 33 -3.03 -3.80 -12.37
N GLY A 34 -4.20 -4.33 -12.06
CA GLY A 34 -4.37 -5.73 -11.63
C GLY A 34 -3.72 -6.02 -10.28
N PHE A 35 -3.56 -5.00 -9.43
CA PHE A 35 -3.05 -5.15 -8.07
C PHE A 35 -4.17 -5.47 -7.09
N SER A 36 -3.83 -6.28 -6.08
CA SER A 36 -4.70 -6.59 -4.95
C SER A 36 -4.70 -5.48 -3.91
N GLU A 37 -5.80 -5.34 -3.18
CA GLU A 37 -5.95 -4.35 -2.12
C GLU A 37 -4.79 -4.33 -1.10
N PRO A 38 -4.37 -3.14 -0.66
CA PRO A 38 -3.27 -3.01 0.25
C PRO A 38 -3.61 -3.48 1.67
N LYS A 39 -2.83 -4.41 2.22
CA LYS A 39 -2.93 -4.84 3.64
C LYS A 39 -2.08 -4.01 4.60
N ARG A 40 -1.23 -3.13 4.07
CA ARG A 40 -0.25 -2.34 4.83
C ARG A 40 -0.40 -0.87 4.47
N CYS A 41 -0.31 0.03 5.44
CA CYS A 41 -0.35 1.46 5.20
C CYS A 41 0.88 1.95 4.41
N SER A 42 0.76 3.13 3.80
CA SER A 42 1.85 3.76 3.03
C SER A 42 3.13 3.93 3.84
N HIS A 43 3.02 4.24 5.13
CA HIS A 43 4.15 4.38 6.04
C HIS A 43 4.93 3.07 6.21
N CYS A 44 4.25 1.96 6.52
CA CYS A 44 4.89 0.65 6.65
C CYS A 44 5.51 0.16 5.33
N ARG A 45 4.86 0.42 4.19
CA ARG A 45 5.42 0.11 2.86
C ARG A 45 6.70 0.91 2.60
N GLN A 46 6.69 2.22 2.88
CA GLN A 46 7.86 3.08 2.73
C GLN A 46 8.99 2.68 3.69
N ALA A 47 8.68 2.39 4.95
CA ALA A 47 9.67 1.96 5.95
C ALA A 47 10.38 0.66 5.53
N ARG A 48 9.66 -0.29 4.94
CA ARG A 48 10.27 -1.51 4.37
C ARG A 48 11.14 -1.19 3.16
N LYS A 49 10.68 -0.35 2.24
CA LYS A 49 11.47 0.06 1.06
C LYS A 49 12.77 0.76 1.48
N ALA A 50 12.71 1.66 2.46
CA ALA A 50 13.87 2.36 3.01
C ALA A 50 14.87 1.42 3.71
N ASN A 51 14.38 0.40 4.42
CA ASN A 51 15.26 -0.63 5.01
C ASN A 51 15.88 -1.57 3.96
N SER A 52 15.21 -1.76 2.81
CA SER A 52 15.75 -2.57 1.71
C SER A 52 16.82 -1.83 0.92
N SER A 53 16.65 -0.52 0.68
CA SER A 53 17.63 0.28 -0.07
C SER A 53 18.95 0.49 0.70
N ARG A 54 18.92 0.48 2.03
CA ARG A 54 20.14 0.58 2.85
C ARG A 54 20.99 -0.69 2.87
N ARG A 55 20.45 -1.86 2.52
CA ARG A 55 21.17 -3.13 2.54
C ARG A 55 21.94 -3.46 1.27
N ASN A 56 21.64 -2.79 0.15
CA ASN A 56 22.28 -3.09 -1.12
C ASN A 56 23.52 -2.23 -1.42
N TYR A 57 23.79 -1.19 -0.62
CA TYR A 57 24.99 -0.35 -0.79
C TYR A 57 26.15 -0.74 0.13
N ALA A 58 25.91 -1.58 1.16
CA ALA A 58 26.90 -1.90 2.20
C ALA A 58 27.60 -3.25 1.99
N SER A 59 27.46 -3.88 0.81
CA SER A 59 28.01 -5.22 0.54
C SER A 59 29.13 -5.23 -0.50
N ASN A 60 29.70 -4.07 -0.83
CA ASN A 60 30.85 -3.97 -1.74
C ASN A 60 31.74 -2.76 -1.43
N TYR A 61 32.22 -2.66 -0.19
CA TYR A 61 33.48 -2.00 0.14
C TYR A 61 34.08 -2.63 1.39
#